data_AF-A0A848VMU6-F1
#
_entry.id   AF-A0A848VMU6-F1
#
_cell.length_a   1.000
_cell.length_b   1.000
_cell.length_c   1.000
_cell.angle_alpha   90.00
_cell.angle_beta   90.00
_cell.angle_gamma   90.00
#
_symmetry.space_group_name_H-M   'P 1'
#
loop_
_entity.id
_entity.type
_entity.pdbx_description
1 polymer ?
#
loop_
_entity_poly.entity_id
_entity_poly.type
_entity_poly.pdbx_seq_one_letter_code
_entity_poly.pdbx_strand_id
1 'polypeptide(L)'
;PSVLGSTAARNRLEGQILDLVRRAGADGAHLNFETFETPSATARAGYTSLANSLRQKLRAYRSDAELTVFLPGFDYGESYDEVALARAADYLVVQGYDMHWLTAPTAGPVAPVTGWDGASWEGITSRYVSLGVDPAKMVMAVPYFGYEWPTVSEIPGAATRGEGVPITYAPVSETLLPLIRISATARLRDHQGRRDAVAGSPYYTRRDATGWYQGWFEDAESLRAKYRFVKSRGLGGVAVFLLGYDAGLLEPVLKDEFR
;
A
#
# COMPACT_ATOMS: atom_id res chain seq x y z
N PRO A 1 -3.98 -28.76 7.90
CA PRO A 1 -3.36 -27.55 8.46
C PRO A 1 -3.08 -26.53 7.34
N SER A 2 -3.26 -25.23 7.60
CA SER A 2 -2.85 -24.18 6.67
C SER A 2 -1.35 -24.29 6.35
N VAL A 3 -0.90 -23.73 5.22
CA VAL A 3 0.53 -23.73 4.84
C VAL A 3 1.39 -23.17 5.97
N LEU A 4 0.96 -22.04 6.55
CA LEU A 4 1.65 -21.39 7.65
C LEU A 4 1.58 -22.19 8.96
N GLY A 5 0.55 -23.00 9.18
CA GLY A 5 0.41 -23.83 10.39
C GLY A 5 1.23 -25.13 10.38
N SER A 6 1.85 -25.51 9.26
CA SER A 6 2.58 -26.78 9.12
C SER A 6 4.06 -26.57 8.81
N THR A 7 4.96 -27.05 9.67
CA THR A 7 6.41 -26.98 9.45
C THR A 7 6.84 -27.65 8.15
N ALA A 8 6.27 -28.81 7.81
CA ALA A 8 6.58 -29.50 6.57
C ALA A 8 6.13 -28.71 5.33
N ALA A 9 4.98 -28.04 5.41
CA ALA A 9 4.48 -27.20 4.31
C ALA A 9 5.32 -25.93 4.16
N ARG A 10 5.71 -25.26 5.25
CA ARG A 10 6.61 -24.10 5.23
C ARG A 10 7.97 -24.47 4.62
N ASN A 11 8.59 -25.56 5.06
CA ASN A 11 9.87 -26.02 4.50
C ASN A 11 9.80 -26.30 3.00
N ARG A 12 8.69 -26.87 2.52
CA ARG A 12 8.45 -27.10 1.09
C ARG A 12 8.32 -25.78 0.34
N LEU A 13 7.52 -24.84 0.86
CA LEU A 13 7.33 -23.51 0.27
C LEU A 13 8.66 -22.76 0.19
N GLU A 14 9.47 -22.76 1.25
CA GLU A 14 10.79 -22.13 1.27
C GLU A 14 11.72 -22.66 0.18
N GLY A 15 11.72 -23.99 -0.03
CA GLY A 15 12.48 -24.60 -1.12
C GLY A 15 11.99 -24.16 -2.50
N GLN A 16 10.68 -24.13 -2.70
CA GLN A 16 10.08 -23.68 -3.96
C GLN A 16 10.36 -22.20 -4.26
N ILE A 17 10.32 -21.33 -3.24
CA ILE A 17 10.69 -19.92 -3.37
C ILE A 17 12.16 -19.81 -3.76
N LEU A 18 13.07 -20.51 -3.07
CA LEU A 18 14.50 -20.47 -3.38
C LEU A 18 14.79 -20.93 -4.81
N ASP A 19 14.11 -21.97 -5.29
CA ASP A 19 14.24 -22.47 -6.65
C ASP A 19 13.69 -21.49 -7.70
N LEU A 20 12.63 -20.73 -7.37
CA LEU A 20 12.14 -19.64 -8.23
C LEU A 20 13.14 -18.49 -8.28
N VAL A 21 13.68 -18.05 -7.13
CA VAL A 21 14.70 -17.00 -7.06
C VAL A 21 15.90 -17.36 -7.91
N ARG A 22 16.40 -18.60 -7.80
CA ARG A 22 17.52 -19.12 -8.61
C ARG A 22 17.22 -19.11 -10.10
N ARG A 23 16.05 -19.62 -10.51
CA ARG A 23 15.67 -19.71 -11.93
C ARG A 23 15.45 -18.35 -12.56
N ALA A 24 14.91 -17.40 -11.80
CA ALA A 24 14.68 -16.04 -12.27
C ALA A 24 15.96 -15.19 -12.24
N GLY A 25 17.01 -15.62 -11.54
CA GLY A 25 18.17 -14.78 -11.25
C GLY A 25 17.82 -13.58 -10.37
N ALA A 26 16.79 -13.69 -9.53
CA ALA A 26 16.29 -12.60 -8.70
C ALA A 26 17.23 -12.31 -7.52
N ASP A 27 17.20 -11.06 -7.04
CA ASP A 27 18.05 -10.60 -5.93
C ASP A 27 17.43 -10.88 -4.55
N GLY A 28 16.26 -11.50 -4.48
CA GLY A 28 15.58 -11.73 -3.22
C GLY A 28 14.16 -12.25 -3.39
N ALA A 29 13.37 -12.10 -2.32
CA ALA A 29 11.94 -12.43 -2.33
C ALA A 29 11.13 -11.35 -1.60
N HIS A 30 9.89 -11.15 -2.05
CA HIS A 30 8.88 -10.35 -1.36
C HIS A 30 7.73 -11.27 -0.92
N LEU A 31 7.47 -11.33 0.39
CA LEU A 31 6.35 -12.08 0.94
C LEU A 31 5.15 -11.16 1.11
N ASN A 32 4.07 -11.45 0.37
CA ASN A 32 2.77 -10.81 0.57
C ASN A 32 1.73 -11.86 0.96
N PHE A 33 1.56 -12.06 2.27
CA PHE A 33 0.50 -12.88 2.84
C PHE A 33 -0.55 -11.93 3.43
N GLU A 34 -1.71 -11.85 2.80
CA GLU A 34 -2.84 -11.04 3.25
C GLU A 34 -3.92 -11.93 3.88
N THR A 35 -4.44 -11.51 5.03
CA THR A 35 -5.44 -12.24 5.80
C THR A 35 -6.78 -11.51 5.76
N PHE A 36 -7.84 -12.20 5.36
CA PHE A 36 -9.22 -11.70 5.39
C PHE A 36 -9.99 -12.18 6.63
N GLU A 37 -9.36 -13.01 7.46
CA GLU A 37 -9.87 -13.56 8.71
C GLU A 37 -8.73 -13.60 9.73
N THR A 38 -9.05 -13.55 11.02
CA THR A 38 -8.04 -13.65 12.09
C THR A 38 -7.33 -15.02 12.02
N PRO A 39 -6.00 -15.05 11.79
CA PRO A 39 -5.26 -16.30 11.70
C PRO A 39 -5.13 -16.96 13.09
N SER A 40 -4.97 -18.29 13.11
CA SER A 40 -4.65 -18.99 14.35
C SER A 40 -3.26 -18.59 14.86
N ALA A 41 -3.04 -18.66 16.19
CA ALA A 41 -1.74 -18.38 16.79
C ALA A 41 -0.61 -19.21 16.17
N THR A 42 -0.88 -20.47 15.82
CA THR A 42 0.07 -21.34 15.12
C THR A 42 0.40 -20.83 13.72
N ALA A 43 -0.57 -20.32 12.96
CA ALA A 43 -0.33 -19.75 11.64
C ALA A 43 0.45 -18.43 11.75
N ARG A 44 0.09 -17.55 12.69
CA ARG A 44 0.79 -16.30 12.98
C ARG A 44 2.27 -16.52 13.32
N ALA A 45 2.56 -17.39 14.30
CA ALA A 45 3.94 -17.77 14.64
C ALA A 45 4.65 -18.50 13.48
N GLY A 46 3.90 -19.27 12.70
CA GLY A 46 4.37 -19.94 11.50
C GLY A 46 4.84 -18.96 10.42
N TYR A 47 4.20 -17.81 10.26
CA TYR A 47 4.62 -16.79 9.31
C TYR A 47 5.97 -16.16 9.68
N THR A 48 6.14 -15.81 10.96
CA THR A 48 7.43 -15.35 11.50
C THR A 48 8.52 -16.40 11.29
N SER A 49 8.20 -17.68 11.50
CA SER A 49 9.14 -18.79 11.27
C SER A 49 9.52 -18.93 9.80
N LEU A 50 8.55 -18.81 8.90
CA LEU A 50 8.74 -18.83 7.44
C LEU A 50 9.71 -17.71 7.02
N ALA A 51 9.45 -16.48 7.45
CA ALA A 51 10.27 -15.32 7.08
C ALA A 51 11.73 -15.49 7.57
N ASN A 52 11.92 -15.89 8.83
CA ASN A 52 13.25 -16.12 9.40
C ASN A 52 14.03 -17.21 8.65
N SER A 53 13.42 -18.38 8.44
CA SER A 53 14.05 -19.51 7.75
C SER A 53 14.35 -19.17 6.29
N LEU A 54 13.41 -18.52 5.60
CA LEU A 54 13.57 -18.12 4.21
C LEU A 54 14.72 -17.13 4.03
N ARG A 55 14.83 -16.10 4.88
CA ARG A 55 15.95 -15.14 4.80
C ARG A 55 17.29 -15.82 4.94
N GLN A 56 17.43 -16.77 5.87
CA GLN A 56 18.66 -17.54 6.03
C GLN A 56 18.99 -18.37 4.78
N LYS A 57 17.99 -19.04 4.19
CA LYS A 57 18.16 -19.82 2.96
C LYS A 57 18.53 -18.97 1.75
N LEU A 58 17.89 -17.82 1.58
CA LEU A 58 18.23 -16.86 0.53
C LEU A 58 19.68 -16.40 0.67
N ARG A 59 20.09 -16.02 1.88
CA ARG A 59 21.46 -15.54 2.16
C ARG A 59 22.54 -16.60 2.08
N ALA A 60 22.20 -17.86 2.34
CA ALA A 60 23.08 -18.98 2.12
C ALA A 60 23.34 -19.24 0.62
N TYR A 61 22.39 -18.89 -0.25
CA TYR A 61 22.58 -18.96 -1.69
C TYR A 61 23.30 -17.72 -2.24
N ARG A 62 22.92 -16.53 -1.76
CA ARG A 62 23.43 -15.24 -2.20
C ARG A 62 23.51 -14.28 -1.01
N SER A 63 24.71 -13.89 -0.59
CA SER A 63 24.92 -13.17 0.67
C SER A 63 24.24 -11.80 0.75
N ASP A 64 24.04 -11.15 -0.40
CA ASP A 64 23.34 -9.87 -0.57
C ASP A 64 21.84 -10.03 -0.86
N ALA A 65 21.28 -11.25 -0.78
CA ALA A 65 19.87 -11.45 -1.02
C ALA A 65 18.99 -10.77 0.05
N GLU A 66 17.95 -10.09 -0.42
CA GLU A 66 17.00 -9.37 0.43
C GLU A 66 15.68 -10.13 0.59
N LEU A 67 15.13 -10.10 1.80
CA LEU A 67 13.75 -10.51 2.06
C LEU A 67 12.94 -9.30 2.48
N THR A 68 11.86 -9.01 1.76
CA THR A 68 10.88 -8.00 2.18
C THR A 68 9.55 -8.65 2.51
N VAL A 69 8.79 -8.03 3.42
CA VAL A 69 7.49 -8.53 3.89
C VAL A 69 6.47 -7.40 3.78
N PHE A 70 5.33 -7.67 3.13
CA PHE A 70 4.19 -6.77 3.15
C PHE A 70 3.47 -6.85 4.51
N LEU A 71 3.05 -5.69 5.03
CA LEU A 71 2.18 -5.59 6.19
C LEU A 71 1.15 -4.46 6.00
N PRO A 72 -0.07 -4.59 6.55
CA PRO A 72 -1.04 -3.50 6.55
C PRO A 72 -0.53 -2.32 7.39
N GLY A 73 -0.96 -1.10 7.05
CA GLY A 73 -0.69 0.08 7.88
C GLY A 73 -1.29 -0.05 9.28
N PHE A 74 -2.47 -0.67 9.38
CA PHE A 74 -3.15 -0.98 10.63
C PHE A 74 -3.59 -2.45 10.65
N ASP A 75 -3.04 -3.22 11.60
CA ASP A 75 -3.47 -4.61 11.85
C ASP A 75 -4.45 -4.66 13.03
N TYR A 76 -5.74 -4.52 12.72
CA TYR A 76 -6.81 -4.60 13.73
C TYR A 76 -7.10 -6.03 14.19
N GLY A 77 -6.66 -7.03 13.42
CA GLY A 77 -6.95 -8.44 13.68
C GLY A 77 -5.86 -9.16 14.48
N GLU A 78 -4.79 -8.45 14.88
CA GLU A 78 -3.56 -9.03 15.44
C GLU A 78 -3.04 -10.20 14.61
N SER A 79 -3.13 -10.07 13.30
CA SER A 79 -2.86 -11.12 12.32
C SER A 79 -1.36 -11.39 12.19
N TYR A 80 -0.53 -10.40 12.50
CA TYR A 80 0.92 -10.45 12.33
C TYR A 80 1.66 -10.27 13.66
N ASP A 81 2.90 -10.75 13.72
CA ASP A 81 3.86 -10.33 14.76
C ASP A 81 4.83 -9.36 14.09
N GLU A 82 4.44 -8.09 14.00
CA GLU A 82 5.13 -7.09 13.19
C GLU A 82 6.55 -6.85 13.69
N VAL A 83 6.77 -6.92 15.01
CA VAL A 83 8.08 -6.75 15.63
C VAL A 83 8.99 -7.93 15.27
N ALA A 84 8.50 -9.16 15.35
CA ALA A 84 9.29 -10.32 14.97
C ALA A 84 9.53 -10.37 13.46
N LEU A 85 8.56 -9.95 12.63
CA LEU A 85 8.73 -9.84 11.18
C LEU A 85 9.73 -8.74 10.79
N ALA A 86 9.75 -7.61 11.50
CA ALA A 86 10.76 -6.55 11.29
C ALA A 86 12.20 -7.05 11.52
N ARG A 87 12.38 -7.99 12.47
CA ARG A 87 13.67 -8.65 12.74
C ARG A 87 13.97 -9.71 11.68
N ALA A 88 12.94 -10.41 11.21
CA ALA A 88 13.05 -11.50 10.23
C ALA A 88 13.28 -11.03 8.80
N ALA A 89 12.89 -9.80 8.44
CA ALA A 89 13.01 -9.23 7.10
C ALA A 89 14.09 -8.14 7.03
N ASP A 90 14.51 -7.82 5.80
CA ASP A 90 15.35 -6.67 5.50
C ASP A 90 14.54 -5.37 5.56
N TYR A 91 13.35 -5.36 4.94
CA TYR A 91 12.39 -4.27 5.00
C TYR A 91 10.96 -4.78 5.17
N LEU A 92 10.13 -3.95 5.81
CA LEU A 92 8.69 -4.07 5.82
C LEU A 92 8.11 -3.12 4.77
N VAL A 93 7.43 -3.67 3.77
CA VAL A 93 6.65 -2.87 2.83
C VAL A 93 5.28 -2.62 3.46
N VAL A 94 5.10 -1.43 4.03
CA VAL A 94 3.92 -1.08 4.80
C VAL A 94 2.88 -0.44 3.89
N GLN A 95 1.65 -0.94 3.92
CA GLN A 95 0.53 -0.40 3.16
C GLN A 95 0.20 1.03 3.61
N GLY A 96 0.69 2.02 2.86
CA GLY A 96 0.43 3.44 3.09
C GLY A 96 -0.80 3.96 2.34
N TYR A 97 -1.71 3.08 1.92
CA TYR A 97 -2.91 3.41 1.16
C TYR A 97 -4.13 2.66 1.72
N ASP A 98 -5.29 2.86 1.11
CA ASP A 98 -6.57 2.31 1.54
C ASP A 98 -7.05 2.78 2.92
N MET A 99 -6.69 4.01 3.31
CA MET A 99 -7.30 4.67 4.48
C MET A 99 -8.79 4.93 4.26
N HIS A 100 -9.17 5.15 2.99
CA HIS A 100 -10.52 4.94 2.48
C HIS A 100 -10.42 3.98 1.30
N TRP A 101 -10.90 2.75 1.49
CA TRP A 101 -10.84 1.67 0.51
C TRP A 101 -12.12 1.59 -0.34
N LEU A 102 -12.13 0.69 -1.32
CA LEU A 102 -13.18 0.58 -2.32
C LEU A 102 -14.62 0.52 -1.76
N THR A 103 -14.82 -0.18 -0.64
CA THR A 103 -16.13 -0.35 0.04
C THR A 103 -16.26 0.48 1.33
N ALA A 104 -15.41 1.50 1.52
CA ALA A 104 -15.45 2.34 2.70
C ALA A 104 -16.83 3.02 2.87
N PRO A 105 -17.30 3.20 4.12
CA PRO A 105 -18.60 3.83 4.40
C PRO A 105 -18.63 5.33 4.06
N THR A 106 -17.47 5.95 3.89
CA THR A 106 -17.29 7.35 3.52
C THR A 106 -16.26 7.47 2.40
N ALA A 107 -16.45 8.44 1.51
CA ALA A 107 -15.42 8.80 0.54
C ALA A 107 -14.35 9.66 1.22
N GLY A 108 -13.08 9.47 0.87
CA GLY A 108 -12.01 10.22 1.50
C GLY A 108 -10.63 9.95 0.88
N PRO A 109 -9.58 10.57 1.43
CA PRO A 109 -8.23 10.41 0.93
C PRO A 109 -7.76 8.96 1.06
N VAL A 110 -7.14 8.47 -0.01
CA VAL A 110 -6.67 7.08 -0.09
C VAL A 110 -5.39 6.89 0.74
N ALA A 111 -4.51 7.89 0.73
CA ALA A 111 -3.22 7.85 1.43
C ALA A 111 -2.87 9.21 2.07
N PRO A 112 -3.66 9.75 3.01
CA PRO A 112 -3.35 11.02 3.65
C PRO A 112 -2.03 10.94 4.44
N VAL A 113 -1.22 12.01 4.39
CA VAL A 113 -0.01 12.10 5.23
C VAL A 113 -0.39 12.29 6.71
N THR A 114 -1.42 13.11 6.96
CA THR A 114 -1.91 13.47 8.30
C THR A 114 -3.44 13.65 8.30
N GLY A 115 -4.03 13.77 9.49
CA GLY A 115 -5.47 13.99 9.68
C GLY A 115 -6.32 12.73 9.59
N TRP A 116 -7.60 12.91 9.25
CA TRP A 116 -8.60 11.86 9.03
C TRP A 116 -8.63 10.80 10.14
N ASP A 117 -8.83 11.26 11.38
CA ASP A 117 -8.89 10.46 12.60
C ASP A 117 -7.68 9.53 12.83
N GLY A 118 -6.52 9.91 12.29
CA GLY A 118 -5.28 9.16 12.43
C GLY A 118 -5.11 8.06 11.40
N ALA A 119 -6.09 7.80 10.52
CA ALA A 119 -5.95 6.92 9.36
C ALA A 119 -5.06 7.59 8.31
N SER A 120 -3.76 7.66 8.59
CA SER A 120 -2.77 8.45 7.86
C SER A 120 -1.35 7.89 8.04
N TRP A 121 -0.39 8.38 7.24
CA TRP A 121 1.02 7.99 7.36
C TRP A 121 1.62 8.32 8.73
N GLU A 122 1.23 9.44 9.34
CA GLU A 122 1.63 9.77 10.72
C GLU A 122 1.08 8.76 11.73
N GLY A 123 -0.18 8.34 11.59
CA GLY A 123 -0.77 7.31 12.46
C GLY A 123 -0.08 5.95 12.29
N ILE A 124 0.15 5.53 11.04
CA ILE A 124 0.83 4.26 10.73
C ILE A 124 2.24 4.26 11.34
N THR A 125 3.05 5.28 11.03
CA THR A 125 4.43 5.36 11.52
C THR A 125 4.50 5.43 13.03
N SER A 126 3.65 6.25 13.67
CA SER A 126 3.61 6.34 15.14
C SER A 126 3.25 4.99 15.78
N ARG A 127 2.34 4.22 15.18
CA ARG A 127 1.99 2.87 15.63
C ARG A 127 3.17 1.91 15.52
N TYR A 128 3.81 1.81 14.36
CA TYR A 128 4.93 0.88 14.19
C TYR A 128 6.12 1.22 15.10
N VAL A 129 6.42 2.52 15.26
CA VAL A 129 7.46 2.98 16.19
C VAL A 129 7.09 2.66 17.64
N SER A 130 5.84 2.80 18.05
CA SER A 130 5.42 2.46 19.42
C SER A 130 5.49 0.96 19.71
N LEU A 131 5.38 0.10 18.69
CA LEU A 131 5.66 -1.34 18.78
C LEU A 131 7.17 -1.66 18.88
N GLY A 132 8.05 -0.68 18.64
CA GLY A 132 9.50 -0.86 18.65
C GLY A 132 10.09 -1.28 17.30
N VAL A 133 9.37 -1.07 16.19
CA VAL A 133 9.91 -1.24 14.85
C VAL A 133 10.80 -0.05 14.51
N ASP A 134 12.01 -0.34 14.03
CA ASP A 134 12.94 0.68 13.55
C ASP A 134 12.36 1.40 12.31
N PRO A 135 12.21 2.73 12.31
CA PRO A 135 11.78 3.49 11.14
C PRO A 135 12.53 3.13 9.85
N ALA A 136 13.83 2.85 9.92
CA ALA A 136 14.65 2.50 8.76
C ALA A 136 14.26 1.15 8.12
N LYS A 137 13.49 0.31 8.82
CA LYS A 137 12.90 -0.92 8.25
C LYS A 137 11.65 -0.65 7.43
N MET A 138 11.00 0.50 7.60
CA MET A 138 9.69 0.77 7.02
C MET A 138 9.82 1.37 5.61
N VAL A 139 9.39 0.62 4.60
CA VAL A 139 9.22 1.10 3.22
C VAL A 139 7.73 1.39 3.03
N MET A 140 7.36 2.67 2.93
CA MET A 140 5.96 3.07 2.85
C MET A 140 5.44 2.97 1.41
N ALA A 141 4.38 2.21 1.20
CA ALA A 141 3.79 2.03 -0.12
C ALA A 141 2.84 3.19 -0.49
N VAL A 142 2.98 3.77 -1.68
CA VAL A 142 2.11 4.83 -2.21
C VAL A 142 1.17 4.31 -3.30
N PRO A 143 -0.06 4.83 -3.39
CA PRO A 143 -0.99 4.46 -4.45
C PRO A 143 -0.78 5.35 -5.69
N TYR A 144 -0.61 4.75 -6.87
CA TYR A 144 -0.75 5.45 -8.17
C TYR A 144 -2.17 5.33 -8.74
N PHE A 145 -3.09 4.89 -7.89
CA PHE A 145 -4.52 4.79 -8.14
C PHE A 145 -5.28 5.66 -7.15
N GLY A 146 -6.58 5.75 -7.37
CA GLY A 146 -7.53 6.29 -6.42
C GLY A 146 -8.87 5.58 -6.55
N TYR A 147 -9.90 6.19 -6.00
CA TYR A 147 -11.27 5.70 -6.14
C TYR A 147 -12.25 6.84 -6.42
N GLU A 148 -13.31 6.53 -7.17
CA GLU A 148 -14.48 7.37 -7.32
C GLU A 148 -15.68 6.67 -6.67
N TRP A 149 -16.24 7.27 -5.62
CA TRP A 149 -17.40 6.73 -4.91
C TRP A 149 -18.68 7.48 -5.29
N PRO A 150 -19.82 6.80 -5.42
CA PRO A 150 -21.12 7.45 -5.33
C PRO A 150 -21.37 7.91 -3.89
N THR A 151 -21.66 9.19 -3.69
CA THR A 151 -21.81 9.80 -2.36
C THR A 151 -23.16 10.47 -2.18
N VAL A 152 -23.58 10.67 -0.92
CA VAL A 152 -24.84 11.37 -0.60
C VAL A 152 -24.76 12.88 -0.86
N SER A 153 -23.55 13.46 -0.84
CA SER A 153 -23.30 14.87 -1.14
C SER A 153 -21.88 15.09 -1.72
N GLU A 154 -21.62 16.32 -2.14
CA GLU A 154 -20.32 16.84 -2.60
C GLU A 154 -19.35 17.20 -1.47
N ILE A 155 -19.80 17.15 -0.21
CA ILE A 155 -18.99 17.52 0.95
C ILE A 155 -17.90 16.45 1.16
N PRO A 156 -16.61 16.80 1.22
CA PRO A 156 -15.54 15.85 1.50
C PRO A 156 -15.84 14.98 2.73
N GLY A 157 -15.63 13.66 2.65
CA GLY A 157 -15.97 12.76 3.75
C GLY A 157 -17.42 12.25 3.73
N ALA A 158 -18.22 12.59 2.72
CA ALA A 158 -19.62 12.18 2.67
C ALA A 158 -19.78 10.65 2.63
N ALA A 159 -20.87 10.17 3.24
CA ALA A 159 -21.25 8.77 3.22
C ALA A 159 -21.38 8.24 1.78
N THR A 160 -20.85 7.04 1.55
CA THR A 160 -20.97 6.35 0.27
C THR A 160 -22.36 5.74 0.13
N ARG A 161 -22.86 5.71 -1.10
CA ARG A 161 -24.14 5.08 -1.47
C ARG A 161 -23.95 3.65 -1.99
N GLY A 162 -22.71 3.20 -2.10
CA GLY A 162 -22.33 1.91 -2.67
C GLY A 162 -20.82 1.82 -2.86
N GLU A 163 -20.38 0.70 -3.45
CA GLU A 163 -18.98 0.46 -3.80
C GLU A 163 -18.46 1.54 -4.75
N GLY A 164 -17.23 1.99 -4.51
CA GLY A 164 -16.52 2.88 -5.42
C GLY A 164 -16.05 2.14 -6.66
N VAL A 165 -15.39 2.87 -7.56
CA VAL A 165 -14.67 2.28 -8.68
C VAL A 165 -13.22 2.74 -8.66
N PRO A 166 -12.26 1.87 -8.99
CA PRO A 166 -10.86 2.27 -9.09
C PRO A 166 -10.69 3.30 -10.22
N ILE A 167 -9.82 4.28 -9.98
CA ILE A 167 -9.40 5.27 -10.97
C ILE A 167 -7.88 5.32 -11.06
N THR A 168 -7.35 5.59 -12.24
CA THR A 168 -5.92 5.89 -12.45
C THR A 168 -5.64 7.38 -12.30
N TYR A 169 -4.39 7.78 -12.16
CA TYR A 169 -4.04 9.21 -12.26
C TYR A 169 -4.24 9.71 -13.70
N ALA A 170 -3.73 8.98 -14.68
CA ALA A 170 -3.76 9.32 -16.11
C ALA A 170 -4.54 8.29 -16.93
N PRO A 171 -4.99 8.62 -18.16
CA PRO A 171 -5.52 7.60 -19.06
C PRO A 171 -4.47 6.52 -19.31
N VAL A 172 -4.82 5.28 -19.03
CA VAL A 172 -3.99 4.11 -19.31
C VAL A 172 -4.71 3.25 -20.36
N SER A 173 -3.95 2.59 -21.23
CA SER A 173 -4.51 1.71 -22.26
C SER A 173 -5.42 0.64 -21.65
N GLU A 174 -6.60 0.44 -22.23
CA GLU A 174 -7.52 -0.63 -21.83
C GLU A 174 -6.93 -2.03 -22.02
N THR A 175 -5.96 -2.19 -22.92
CA THR A 175 -5.20 -3.44 -23.06
C THR A 175 -4.36 -3.74 -21.82
N LEU A 176 -3.83 -2.70 -21.16
CA LEU A 176 -3.02 -2.84 -19.96
C LEU A 176 -3.90 -2.96 -18.71
N LEU A 177 -4.96 -2.15 -18.60
CA LEU A 177 -5.85 -2.12 -17.44
C LEU A 177 -7.31 -2.28 -17.87
N PRO A 178 -7.75 -3.50 -18.23
CA PRO A 178 -9.09 -3.75 -18.77
C PRO A 178 -10.21 -3.58 -17.73
N LEU A 179 -9.91 -3.35 -16.46
CA LEU A 179 -10.90 -3.13 -15.40
C LEU A 179 -10.98 -1.68 -14.91
N ILE A 180 -10.09 -0.80 -15.37
CA ILE A 180 -10.07 0.61 -14.96
C ILE A 180 -10.32 1.48 -16.19
N ARG A 181 -11.34 2.33 -16.13
CA ARG A 181 -11.79 3.17 -17.28
C ARG A 181 -11.78 4.66 -16.99
N ILE A 182 -11.58 5.04 -15.73
CA ILE A 182 -11.65 6.42 -15.28
C ILE A 182 -10.24 6.85 -14.91
N SER A 183 -9.85 8.03 -15.35
CA SER A 183 -8.62 8.69 -14.90
C SER A 183 -8.95 10.03 -14.24
N ALA A 184 -8.21 10.33 -13.16
CA ALA A 184 -8.34 11.58 -12.43
C ALA A 184 -8.10 12.78 -13.34
N THR A 185 -7.03 12.78 -14.13
CA THR A 185 -6.74 13.87 -15.08
C THR A 185 -7.83 14.09 -16.12
N ALA A 186 -8.57 13.06 -16.55
CA ALA A 186 -9.74 13.26 -17.42
C ALA A 186 -10.88 13.94 -16.66
N ARG A 187 -11.17 13.48 -15.45
CA ARG A 187 -12.20 14.07 -14.58
C ARG A 187 -11.88 15.52 -14.23
N LEU A 188 -10.61 15.86 -14.03
CA LEU A 188 -10.15 17.23 -13.76
C LEU A 188 -10.29 18.19 -14.95
N ARG A 189 -10.44 17.69 -16.18
CA ARG A 189 -10.77 18.55 -17.34
C ARG A 189 -12.22 19.02 -17.31
N ASP A 190 -13.11 18.14 -16.86
CA ASP A 190 -14.56 18.37 -16.88
C ASP A 190 -15.09 18.91 -15.54
N HIS A 191 -14.31 18.72 -14.46
CA HIS A 191 -14.68 19.06 -13.10
C HIS A 191 -13.51 19.76 -12.39
N GLN A 192 -13.83 20.74 -11.54
CA GLN A 192 -12.80 21.47 -10.81
C GLN A 192 -12.16 20.58 -9.73
N GLY A 193 -10.84 20.39 -9.82
CA GLY A 193 -10.04 19.78 -8.77
C GLY A 193 -9.98 20.64 -7.51
N ARG A 194 -9.95 19.97 -6.37
CA ARG A 194 -9.81 20.55 -5.04
C ARG A 194 -8.73 19.79 -4.27
N ARG A 195 -8.24 20.38 -3.19
CA ARG A 195 -7.32 19.72 -2.27
C ARG A 195 -7.90 19.80 -0.87
N ASP A 196 -7.90 18.68 -0.15
CA ASP A 196 -8.27 18.67 1.25
C ASP A 196 -7.23 19.42 2.07
N ALA A 197 -7.65 20.39 2.87
CA ALA A 197 -6.74 21.30 3.58
C ALA A 197 -5.93 20.59 4.68
N VAL A 198 -6.44 19.47 5.19
CA VAL A 198 -5.79 18.71 6.27
C VAL A 198 -4.87 17.63 5.68
N ALA A 199 -5.41 16.74 4.85
CA ALA A 199 -4.65 15.63 4.28
C ALA A 199 -3.69 16.06 3.15
N GLY A 200 -3.92 17.23 2.55
CA GLY A 200 -3.24 17.64 1.32
C GLY A 200 -3.56 16.74 0.13
N SER A 201 -4.59 15.89 0.21
CA SER A 201 -4.94 14.95 -0.86
C SER A 201 -5.82 15.62 -1.92
N PRO A 202 -5.56 15.40 -3.21
CA PRO A 202 -6.39 15.94 -4.27
C PRO A 202 -7.68 15.14 -4.43
N TYR A 203 -8.75 15.84 -4.77
CA TYR A 203 -10.05 15.24 -5.06
C TYR A 203 -10.86 16.08 -6.05
N TYR A 204 -11.91 15.50 -6.61
CA TYR A 204 -12.93 16.22 -7.35
C TYR A 204 -14.32 15.74 -6.95
N THR A 205 -15.33 16.57 -7.21
CA THR A 205 -16.74 16.25 -7.01
C THR A 205 -17.47 16.36 -8.34
N ARG A 206 -18.33 15.41 -8.67
CA ARG A 206 -19.20 15.50 -9.85
C ARG A 206 -20.62 15.06 -9.52
N ARG A 207 -21.56 15.45 -10.36
CA ARG A 207 -22.96 15.03 -10.27
C ARG A 207 -23.45 14.56 -11.62
N ASP A 208 -24.20 13.47 -11.64
CA ASP A 208 -25.00 13.06 -12.78
C ASP A 208 -26.45 12.77 -12.35
N ALA A 209 -27.24 12.17 -13.24
CA ALA A 209 -28.63 11.83 -12.97
C ALA A 209 -28.83 10.88 -11.77
N THR A 210 -27.80 10.13 -11.39
CA THR A 210 -27.84 9.15 -10.30
C THR A 210 -27.37 9.71 -8.95
N GLY A 211 -26.84 10.94 -8.91
CA GLY A 211 -26.45 11.63 -7.68
C GLY A 211 -25.01 12.16 -7.69
N TRP A 212 -24.49 12.42 -6.50
CA TRP A 212 -23.14 12.92 -6.29
C TRP A 212 -22.11 11.80 -6.31
N TYR A 213 -20.89 12.19 -6.70
CA TYR A 213 -19.71 11.35 -6.68
C TYR A 213 -18.50 12.16 -6.19
N GLN A 214 -17.59 11.48 -5.49
CA GLN A 214 -16.30 12.01 -5.08
C GLN A 214 -15.18 11.12 -5.58
N GLY A 215 -14.23 11.69 -6.32
CA GLY A 215 -13.01 11.02 -6.74
C GLY A 215 -11.81 11.51 -5.96
N TRP A 216 -11.09 10.60 -5.30
CA TRP A 216 -9.89 10.89 -4.52
C TRP A 216 -8.72 10.08 -5.09
N PHE A 217 -7.55 10.71 -5.20
CA PHE A 217 -6.39 10.14 -5.88
C PHE A 217 -5.09 10.76 -5.35
N GLU A 218 -3.96 10.39 -5.93
CA GLU A 218 -2.66 11.01 -5.67
C GLU A 218 -2.18 11.80 -6.89
N ASP A 219 -1.55 12.95 -6.66
CA ASP A 219 -0.90 13.75 -7.69
C ASP A 219 0.56 14.05 -7.33
N ALA A 220 1.24 14.81 -8.19
CA ALA A 220 2.64 15.15 -7.99
C ALA A 220 2.90 15.89 -6.65
N GLU A 221 1.96 16.69 -6.17
CA GLU A 221 2.12 17.45 -4.93
C GLU A 221 1.93 16.56 -3.70
N SER A 222 0.88 15.74 -3.69
CA SER A 222 0.60 14.82 -2.57
C SER A 222 1.65 13.71 -2.46
N LEU A 223 2.15 13.20 -3.58
CA LEU A 223 3.26 12.24 -3.60
C LEU A 223 4.57 12.88 -3.14
N ARG A 224 4.87 14.11 -3.57
CA ARG A 224 6.06 14.84 -3.09
C ARG A 224 6.04 15.02 -1.58
N ALA A 225 4.88 15.34 -1.00
CA ALA A 225 4.72 15.44 0.44
C ALA A 225 5.04 14.11 1.14
N LYS A 226 4.57 12.98 0.60
CA LYS A 226 4.86 11.63 1.12
C LYS A 226 6.34 11.26 1.01
N TYR A 227 6.98 11.57 -0.12
CA TYR A 227 8.41 11.29 -0.32
C TYR A 227 9.27 12.10 0.65
N ARG A 228 8.89 13.36 0.90
CA ARG A 228 9.53 14.19 1.93
C ARG A 228 9.27 13.68 3.34
N PHE A 229 8.07 13.14 3.60
CA PHE A 229 7.74 12.50 4.86
C PHE A 229 8.64 11.28 5.14
N VAL A 230 8.84 10.40 4.15
CA VAL A 230 9.78 9.27 4.25
C VAL A 230 11.17 9.77 4.66
N LYS A 231 11.69 10.79 3.97
CA LYS A 231 13.01 11.36 4.27
C LYS A 231 13.07 12.00 5.66
N SER A 232 12.07 12.79 6.03
CA SER A 232 12.07 13.53 7.30
C SER A 232 11.90 12.63 8.52
N ARG A 233 11.27 11.47 8.36
CA ARG A 233 11.09 10.47 9.43
C ARG A 233 12.18 9.39 9.43
N GLY A 234 13.14 9.44 8.50
CA GLY A 234 14.21 8.44 8.38
C GLY A 234 13.67 7.05 8.05
N LEU A 235 12.61 6.97 7.25
CA LEU A 235 12.02 5.69 6.85
C LEU A 235 12.89 5.01 5.78
N GLY A 236 12.77 3.68 5.68
CA GLY A 236 13.56 2.84 4.78
C GLY A 236 13.36 3.10 3.29
N GLY A 237 12.24 3.72 2.89
CA GLY A 237 12.02 4.13 1.51
C GLY A 237 10.55 4.17 1.11
N VAL A 238 10.32 4.08 -0.20
CA VAL A 238 8.99 4.10 -0.83
C VAL A 238 8.82 2.90 -1.74
N ALA A 239 7.65 2.26 -1.69
CA ALA A 239 7.18 1.32 -2.71
C ALA A 239 6.01 1.94 -3.48
N VAL A 240 5.80 1.56 -4.74
CA VAL A 240 4.69 2.07 -5.58
C VAL A 240 3.72 0.93 -5.87
N PHE A 241 2.42 1.14 -5.58
CA PHE A 241 1.35 0.21 -5.93
C PHE A 241 0.27 0.93 -6.75
N LEU A 242 -0.02 0.57 -8.00
CA LEU A 242 0.77 -0.27 -8.91
C LEU A 242 1.50 0.62 -9.91
N LEU A 243 2.74 0.24 -10.24
CA LEU A 243 3.52 0.94 -11.24
C LEU A 243 2.78 0.93 -12.60
N GLY A 244 2.76 2.09 -13.29
CA GLY A 244 2.13 2.24 -14.60
C GLY A 244 0.68 2.74 -14.57
N TYR A 245 0.06 2.89 -13.40
CA TYR A 245 -1.29 3.45 -13.25
C TYR A 245 -1.35 4.98 -13.45
N ASP A 246 -0.21 5.59 -13.75
CA ASP A 246 0.00 7.01 -13.94
C ASP A 246 0.43 7.37 -15.36
N ALA A 247 0.53 6.37 -16.26
CA ALA A 247 1.13 6.51 -17.58
C ALA A 247 2.56 7.10 -17.55
N GLY A 248 3.31 6.87 -16.47
CA GLY A 248 4.66 7.39 -16.26
C GLY A 248 4.75 8.87 -15.91
N LEU A 249 3.62 9.53 -15.61
CA LEU A 249 3.60 10.97 -15.29
C LEU A 249 4.02 11.30 -13.86
N LEU A 250 3.94 10.35 -12.93
CA LEU A 250 4.27 10.54 -11.51
C LEU A 250 5.65 9.98 -11.14
N GLU A 251 6.19 9.04 -11.91
CA GLU A 251 7.55 8.50 -11.71
C GLU A 251 8.66 9.59 -11.66
N PRO A 252 8.63 10.68 -12.46
CA PRO A 252 9.62 11.75 -12.34
C PRO A 252 9.64 12.41 -10.96
N VAL A 253 8.48 12.51 -10.29
CA VAL A 253 8.39 13.09 -8.94
C VAL A 253 9.15 12.23 -7.92
N LEU A 254 9.06 10.90 -8.05
CA LEU A 254 9.82 9.97 -7.21
C LEU A 254 11.32 10.13 -7.46
N LYS A 255 11.75 10.16 -8.72
CA LYS A 255 13.16 10.33 -9.09
C LYS A 255 13.72 11.65 -8.58
N ASP A 256 12.98 12.75 -8.69
CA ASP A 256 13.44 14.06 -8.26
C ASP A 256 13.61 14.16 -6.73
N GLU A 257 12.82 13.44 -5.94
CA GLU A 257 12.93 13.48 -4.48
C GLU A 257 13.97 12.52 -3.89
N PHE A 258 14.44 11.51 -4.64
CA PHE A 258 15.41 10.49 -4.19
C PHE A 258 16.72 10.46 -5.00
N ARG A 259 16.96 11.46 -5.85
CA ARG A 259 18.25 11.68 -6.51
C ARG A 259 19.28 12.31 -5.58
#